data_AF-A0AB94IQR4-F1
#
_entry.id   AF-A0AB94IQR4-F1
#
_cell.length_a   1.000
_cell.length_b   1.000
_cell.length_c   1.000
_cell.angle_alpha   90.00
_cell.angle_beta   90.00
_cell.angle_gamma   90.00
#
_symmetry.space_group_name_H-M   'P 1'
#
loop_
_entity.id
_entity.type
_entity.pdbx_description
1 polymer ?
#
loop_
_entity_poly.entity_id
_entity_poly.type
_entity_poly.pdbx_seq_one_letter_code
_entity_poly.pdbx_strand_id
1 'polypeptide(L)' 'MNIVEEYEKEIAGRLVSIVVRHEQDKPLPYYAVSSLNVDGSGKTLEEAKMKCENATKMEISMNR' A
#
# COMPACT_ATOMS: atom_id res chain seq x y z
N MET A 1 5.68 11.69 10.31
CA MET A 1 4.95 10.80 9.39
C MET A 1 3.74 11.57 8.89
N ASN A 2 3.66 11.85 7.59
CA ASN A 2 2.53 12.60 7.00
C ASN A 2 1.77 11.71 6.03
N ILE A 3 0.44 11.73 6.07
CA ILE A 3 -0.40 11.09 5.07
C ILE A 3 -0.30 11.90 3.78
N VAL A 4 0.07 11.23 2.69
CA VAL A 4 0.25 11.86 1.38
C VAL A 4 -0.97 11.59 0.49
N GLU A 5 -1.52 10.39 0.59
CA GLU A 5 -2.64 9.96 -0.24
C GLU A 5 -3.47 8.90 0.47
N GLU A 6 -4.79 8.96 0.31
CA GLU A 6 -5.72 7.90 0.72
C GLU A 6 -6.65 7.62 -0.45
N TYR A 7 -6.83 6.35 -0.78
CA TYR A 7 -7.70 5.95 -1.87
C TYR A 7 -8.29 4.56 -1.64
N GLU A 8 -9.39 4.28 -2.30
CA GLU A 8 -9.97 2.95 -2.37
C GLU A 8 -9.70 2.34 -3.74
N LYS A 9 -9.43 1.04 -3.77
CA LYS A 9 -9.19 0.29 -5.00
C LYS A 9 -9.77 -1.10 -4.90
N GLU A 10 -10.40 -1.54 -5.98
CA GLU A 10 -10.79 -2.93 -6.11
C GLU A 10 -9.58 -3.79 -6.46
N ILE A 11 -9.24 -4.75 -5.58
CA ILE A 11 -8.13 -5.68 -5.75
C ILE A 11 -8.69 -7.09 -5.61
N ALA A 12 -8.56 -7.89 -6.66
CA ALA A 12 -9.03 -9.28 -6.72
C ALA A 12 -10.51 -9.45 -6.30
N GLY A 13 -11.38 -8.49 -6.68
CA GLY A 13 -12.82 -8.53 -6.38
C GLY A 13 -13.20 -8.06 -4.98
N ARG A 14 -12.25 -7.48 -4.22
CA ARG A 14 -12.49 -6.89 -2.90
C ARG A 14 -12.13 -5.40 -2.94
N LEU A 15 -13.02 -4.56 -2.43
CA LEU A 15 -12.73 -3.15 -2.21
C LEU A 15 -11.75 -3.02 -1.03
N VAL A 16 -10.62 -2.37 -1.25
CA VAL A 16 -9.55 -2.18 -0.27
C VAL A 16 -9.20 -0.70 -0.19
N SER A 17 -9.22 -0.15 1.03
CA SER A 17 -8.66 1.18 1.31
C SER A 17 -7.14 1.08 1.47
N ILE A 18 -6.40 2.01 0.87
CA ILE A 18 -4.93 2.13 0.95
C ILE A 18 -4.58 3.54 1.42
N VAL A 19 -3.75 3.62 2.44
CA VAL A 19 -3.20 4.87 2.99
C VAL A 19 -1.71 4.91 2.70
N VAL A 20 -1.26 5.95 2.02
CA VAL A 20 0.16 6.18 1.72
C VAL A 20 0.71 7.30 2.58
N ARG A 21 1.82 7.01 3.24
CA ARG A 21 2.50 7.88 4.18
C ARG A 21 3.91 8.17 3.68
N HIS A 22 4.40 9.36 4.02
CA HIS A 22 5.76 9.76 3.76
C HIS A 22 6.51 10.03 5.07
N GLU A 23 7.71 9.49 5.16
CA GLU A 23 8.65 9.68 6.24
C GLU A 23 9.97 10.18 5.69
N GLN A 24 10.35 11.39 6.11
CA GLN A 24 11.67 11.94 5.80
C GLN A 24 12.75 11.10 6.49
N ASP A 25 13.95 11.12 5.91
CA ASP A 25 15.15 10.48 6.46
C ASP A 25 15.14 8.93 6.49
N LYS A 26 14.25 8.29 5.71
CA LYS A 26 14.29 6.84 5.47
C LYS A 26 14.80 6.50 4.07
N PRO A 27 15.52 5.35 3.91
CA PRO A 27 15.94 4.86 2.59
C PRO A 27 14.77 4.60 1.63
N LEU A 28 13.61 4.24 2.18
CA LEU A 28 12.33 4.07 1.49
C LEU A 28 11.32 5.01 2.16
N PRO A 29 11.25 6.28 1.74
CA PRO A 29 10.47 7.29 2.43
C PRO A 29 8.96 7.14 2.21
N TYR A 30 8.51 6.39 1.20
CA TYR A 30 7.07 6.16 0.96
C TYR A 30 6.65 4.79 1.46
N TYR A 31 5.53 4.77 2.18
CA TYR A 31 4.96 3.57 2.80
C TYR A 31 3.45 3.54 2.59
N ALA A 32 2.95 2.51 1.90
CA ALA A 32 1.54 2.29 1.66
C ALA A 32 1.06 1.12 2.53
N VAL A 33 -0.09 1.27 3.17
CA VAL A 33 -0.73 0.24 4.00
C VAL A 33 -2.17 0.06 3.56
N SER A 34 -2.56 -1.18 3.31
CA SER A 34 -3.94 -1.52 3.00
C SER A 34 -4.76 -1.80 4.26
N SER A 35 -6.08 -1.67 4.13
CA SER A 35 -7.06 -2.09 5.15
C SER A 35 -6.99 -3.59 5.51
N LEU A 36 -6.23 -4.40 4.77
CA LEU A 36 -5.94 -5.79 5.10
C LEU A 36 -4.64 -5.97 5.91
N ASN A 37 -4.06 -4.88 6.42
CA ASN A 37 -2.76 -4.85 7.12
C ASN A 37 -1.60 -5.37 6.27
N VAL A 38 -1.69 -5.19 4.95
CA VAL A 38 -0.60 -5.50 4.02
C VAL A 38 0.08 -4.22 3.62
N ASP A 39 1.41 -4.22 3.63
CA ASP A 39 2.21 -3.03 3.38
C ASP A 39 3.12 -3.11 2.14
N GLY A 40 3.54 -1.94 1.68
CA GLY A 40 4.50 -1.78 0.61
C GLY A 40 5.32 -0.50 0.77
N SER A 41 6.64 -0.61 0.65
CA SER A 41 7.57 0.51 0.80
C SER A 41 8.38 0.80 -0.47
N GLY A 42 8.53 2.07 -0.82
CA GLY A 42 9.18 2.53 -2.04
C GLY A 42 10.00 3.81 -1.89
N LYS A 43 10.87 4.07 -2.87
CA LYS A 43 11.54 5.37 -3.03
C LYS A 43 10.61 6.43 -3.57
N THR A 44 9.55 6.02 -4.27
CA THR A 44 8.51 6.90 -4.80
C THR A 44 7.14 6.48 -4.28
N LEU A 45 6.17 7.39 -4.42
CA LEU A 45 4.77 7.16 -4.10
C LEU A 45 4.23 5.95 -4.89
N GLU A 46 4.50 5.92 -6.19
CA GLU A 46 4.04 4.87 -7.11
C GLU A 46 4.65 3.51 -6.78
N GLU A 47 5.93 3.46 -6.38
CA GLU A 47 6.57 2.21 -5.96
C GLU A 47 5.91 1.63 -4.70
N ALA A 48 5.63 2.48 -3.70
CA ALA A 48 4.97 2.05 -2.47
C ALA A 48 3.56 1.53 -2.76
N LYS A 49 2.78 2.26 -3.57
CA LYS A 49 1.44 1.86 -4.03
C LYS A 49 1.47 0.52 -4.75
N MET A 50 2.30 0.39 -5.78
CA MET A 50 2.39 -0.83 -6.58
C MET A 50 2.78 -2.05 -5.74
N LYS A 51 3.73 -1.91 -4.81
CA LYS A 51 4.12 -3.01 -3.92
C LYS A 51 3.00 -3.40 -2.95
N CYS A 52 2.35 -2.42 -2.33
CA CYS A 52 1.23 -2.65 -1.42
C CYS A 52 0.06 -3.33 -2.14
N GLU A 53 -0.31 -2.86 -3.34
CA GLU A 53 -1.38 -3.45 -4.14
C GLU A 53 -1.07 -4.89 -4.57
N ASN A 54 0.15 -5.16 -5.02
CA ASN A 54 0.57 -6.51 -5.41
C ASN A 54 0.58 -7.47 -4.21
N ALA A 55 1.12 -7.04 -3.07
CA ALA A 55 1.12 -7.84 -1.86
C ALA A 55 -0.31 -8.09 -1.36
N THR A 56 -1.17 -7.06 -1.39
CA THR A 56 -2.59 -7.18 -1.03
C THR A 56 -3.31 -8.19 -1.94
N LYS A 57 -3.03 -8.17 -3.25
CA LYS A 57 -3.59 -9.13 -4.20
C LYS A 57 -3.18 -10.57 -3.88
N MET A 58 -1.91 -10.78 -3.49
CA MET A 58 -1.41 -12.09 -3.06
C MET A 58 -2.11 -12.55 -1.78
N GLU A 59 -2.22 -11.67 -0.78
CA GLU A 59 -2.91 -11.95 0.49
C GLU A 59 -4.36 -12.38 0.29
N ILE A 60 -5.10 -11.67 -0.58
CA ILE A 60 -6.49 -12.04 -0.92
C ILE A 60 -6.54 -13.40 -1.61
N SER A 61 -5.57 -13.70 -2.47
CA SER A 61 -5.54 -14.95 -3.23
C SER A 61 -5.15 -16.16 -2.36
N MET A 62 -4.30 -15.96 -1.35
CA MET A 62 -3.88 -17.01 -0.41
C MET A 62 -4.92 -17.33 0.66
N ASN A 63 -5.75 -16.36 1.05
CA ASN A 63 -6.82 -16.53 2.04
C ASN A 63 -8.17 -16.94 1.42
N ARG A 64 -8.17 -17.48 0.20
CA ARG A 64 -9.36 -17.92 -0.54
C ARG A 64 -9.47 -19.44 -0.55
#